data_AF-A0A661TDM2-F1
#
_entry.id   AF-A0A661TDM2-F1
#
_cell.length_a   1.000
_cell.length_b   1.000
_cell.length_c   1.000
_cell.angle_alpha   90.00
_cell.angle_beta   90.00
_cell.angle_gamma   90.00
#
_symmetry.space_group_name_H-M   'P 1'
#
loop_
_entity.id
_entity.type
_entity.pdbx_description
1 polymer ?
#
loop_
_entity_poly.entity_id
_entity_poly.type
_entity_poly.pdbx_seq_one_letter_code
_entity_poly.pdbx_strand_id
1 'polypeptide(L)'
;MEGRSYRVIPRAADGFRLNKKAPERFYVRTTGNKPILLSTVITLDQRVEPNSLTQYQQLNCTSIQGMLMPPKEITLYLKPA
;
A
#
# COMPACT_ATOMS: atom_id res chain seq x y z
N MET A 1 -30.53 18.38 21.04
CA MET A 1 -29.40 18.98 20.30
C MET A 1 -28.36 17.88 20.11
N GLU A 2 -28.34 17.24 18.94
CA GLU A 2 -27.51 16.06 18.67
C GLU A 2 -26.10 16.48 18.26
N GLY A 3 -25.11 16.07 19.04
CA GLY A 3 -23.69 16.29 18.77
C GLY A 3 -23.21 15.40 17.62
N ARG A 4 -23.08 15.99 16.43
CA ARG A 4 -22.39 15.35 15.30
C ARG A 4 -20.90 15.61 15.42
N SER A 5 -20.16 14.66 15.99
CA SER A 5 -18.71 14.66 15.95
C SER A 5 -18.25 14.16 14.58
N TYR A 6 -17.68 15.06 13.77
CA TYR A 6 -17.05 14.69 12.51
C TYR A 6 -15.59 14.31 12.76
N ARG A 7 -15.16 13.20 12.19
CA ARG A 7 -13.76 12.79 12.22
C ARG A 7 -12.96 13.67 11.27
N VAL A 8 -12.18 14.60 11.83
CA VAL A 8 -11.20 15.37 11.08
C VAL A 8 -9.89 14.59 11.03
N ILE A 9 -9.42 14.27 9.83
CA ILE A 9 -8.09 13.69 9.61
C ILE A 9 -7.23 14.79 8.97
N PRO A 10 -6.35 15.46 9.73
CA PRO A 10 -5.49 16.48 9.17
C PRO A 10 -4.53 15.83 8.16
N ARG A 11 -4.44 16.43 6.98
CA ARG A 11 -3.55 15.99 5.91
C ARG A 11 -2.54 17.10 5.64
N ALA A 12 -1.28 16.73 5.43
CA ALA A 12 -0.30 17.65 4.86
C ALA A 12 -0.78 18.14 3.48
N ALA A 13 -0.52 19.41 3.17
CA ALA A 13 -0.88 20.00 1.88
C ALA A 13 -0.21 19.25 0.72
N ASP A 14 -0.84 19.26 -0.47
CA ASP A 14 -0.46 18.41 -1.60
C ASP A 14 1.01 18.58 -2.00
N GLY A 15 1.53 19.81 -2.00
CA GLY A 15 2.95 20.09 -2.30
C GLY A 15 3.95 19.35 -1.42
N PHE A 16 3.57 18.98 -0.19
CA PHE A 16 4.39 18.21 0.74
C PHE A 16 4.16 16.69 0.66
N ARG A 17 3.37 16.20 -0.30
CA ARG A 17 3.07 14.77 -0.50
C ARG A 17 3.37 14.26 -1.92
N LEU A 18 3.70 15.16 -2.86
CA LEU A 18 4.00 14.80 -4.25
C LEU A 18 5.29 14.00 -4.41
N ASN A 19 6.27 14.21 -3.53
CA ASN A 19 7.59 13.60 -3.65
C ASN A 19 7.89 12.73 -2.43
N LYS A 20 8.51 11.56 -2.65
CA LYS A 20 9.03 10.69 -1.60
C LYS A 20 9.99 11.39 -0.64
N LYS A 21 10.73 12.41 -1.11
CA LYS A 21 11.64 13.22 -0.28
C LYS A 21 10.96 14.36 0.47
N ALA A 22 9.67 14.60 0.27
CA ALA A 22 8.97 15.69 0.93
C ALA A 22 8.99 15.61 2.48
N PRO A 23 8.95 14.42 3.10
CA PRO A 23 9.05 14.30 4.56
C PRO A 23 10.36 14.83 5.16
N GLU A 24 11.47 14.78 4.43
CA GLU A 24 12.78 15.26 4.89
C GLU A 24 12.76 16.75 5.25
N ARG A 25 11.86 17.52 4.63
CA ARG A 25 11.75 18.97 4.78
C ARG A 25 10.79 19.40 5.89
N PHE A 26 10.19 18.45 6.62
CA PHE A 26 9.35 18.80 7.75
C PHE A 26 10.19 19.27 8.93
N TYR A 27 9.72 20.30 9.62
CA TYR A 27 10.31 20.75 10.86
C TYR A 27 9.58 20.10 12.04
N VAL A 28 10.34 19.46 12.93
CA VAL A 28 9.85 18.90 14.18
C VAL A 28 10.38 19.76 15.33
N ARG A 29 9.51 20.03 16.31
CA ARG A 29 9.90 20.77 17.51
C ARG A 29 10.60 19.83 18.48
N THR A 30 11.79 20.23 18.92
CA THR A 30 12.48 19.56 20.03
C THR A 30 11.89 19.98 21.37
N THR A 31 12.24 19.26 22.45
CA THR A 31 11.89 19.63 23.83
C THR A 31 12.38 21.03 24.20
N GLY A 32 13.48 21.49 23.59
CA GLY A 32 14.01 22.85 23.72
C GLY A 32 13.32 23.90 22.83
N ASN A 33 12.17 23.56 22.21
CA ASN A 33 11.38 24.42 21.32
C ASN A 33 12.13 24.92 20.07
N LYS A 34 13.30 24.36 19.77
CA LYS A 34 14.06 24.62 18.55
C LYS A 34 13.55 23.70 17.43
N PRO A 35 13.16 24.23 16.27
CA PRO A 35 12.79 23.41 15.13
C PRO A 35 14.03 22.75 14.54
N ILE A 36 13.97 21.44 14.34
CA ILE A 36 14.96 20.67 13.60
C ILE A 36 14.30 20.05 12.37
N LEU A 37 15.07 19.77 11.33
CA LEU A 37 14.58 19.00 10.18
C LEU A 37 14.30 17.56 10.60
N LEU A 38 13.22 16.98 10.07
CA LEU A 38 12.83 15.60 10.32
C LEU A 38 13.90 14.63 9.80
N SER A 39 14.59 14.98 8.71
CA SER A 39 15.71 14.21 8.14
C SER A 39 16.86 13.95 9.13
N THR A 40 16.97 14.74 10.21
CA THR A 40 18.00 14.53 11.25
C THR A 40 17.73 13.30 12.11
N VAL A 41 16.48 12.81 12.14
CA VAL A 41 16.04 11.73 13.04
C VAL A 41 15.42 10.53 12.32
N ILE A 42 15.22 10.62 11.00
CA ILE A 42 14.68 9.51 10.18
C ILE A 42 15.60 9.20 8.99
N THR A 43 15.56 7.96 8.54
CA THR A 43 16.16 7.52 7.28
C THR A 43 15.05 7.04 6.36
N LEU A 44 15.05 7.49 5.10
CA LEU A 44 14.16 6.94 4.08
C LEU A 44 14.84 5.78 3.37
N ASP A 45 14.14 4.65 3.29
CA ASP A 45 14.52 3.50 2.48
C ASP A 45 13.46 3.22 1.41
N GLN A 46 13.88 2.68 0.27
CA GLN A 46 12.99 2.32 -0.83
C GLN A 46 13.02 0.82 -1.06
N ARG A 47 11.91 0.16 -0.71
CA ARG A 47 11.69 -1.27 -0.99
C ARG A 47 10.57 -1.46 -2.00
N VAL A 48 10.69 -2.50 -2.82
CA VAL A 48 9.60 -2.97 -3.68
C VAL A 48 8.80 -4.00 -2.90
N GLU A 49 7.51 -3.73 -2.70
CA GLU A 49 6.58 -4.62 -2.02
C GLU A 49 5.36 -4.90 -2.92
N PRO A 50 4.79 -6.11 -2.87
CA PRO A 50 3.58 -6.41 -3.61
C PRO A 50 2.40 -5.58 -3.05
N ASN A 51 1.70 -4.87 -3.93
CA ASN A 51 0.53 -4.04 -3.55
C ASN A 51 -0.62 -4.87 -2.96
N SER A 52 -0.68 -6.16 -3.30
CA SER A 52 -1.58 -7.13 -2.70
C SER A 52 -0.94 -8.51 -2.78
N LEU A 53 -1.00 -9.26 -1.68
CA LEU A 53 -0.68 -10.69 -1.67
C LEU A 53 -1.97 -11.43 -1.99
N THR A 54 -2.07 -11.97 -3.21
CA THR A 54 -3.18 -12.83 -3.59
C THR A 54 -3.15 -14.11 -2.74
N GLN A 55 -4.29 -14.46 -2.16
CA GLN A 55 -4.44 -15.64 -1.32
C GLN A 55 -5.50 -16.57 -1.90
N TYR A 56 -5.21 -17.87 -1.92
CA TYR A 56 -6.16 -18.93 -2.21
C TYR A 56 -6.12 -19.95 -1.06
N GLN A 57 -7.27 -20.27 -0.48
CA GLN A 57 -7.36 -21.13 0.71
C GLN A 57 -6.41 -20.69 1.84
N GLN A 58 -6.33 -19.38 2.10
CA GLN A 58 -5.48 -18.77 3.14
C GLN A 58 -3.95 -18.90 2.89
N LEU A 59 -3.53 -19.37 1.73
CA LEU A 59 -2.11 -19.47 1.35
C LEU A 59 -1.78 -18.45 0.24
N ASN A 60 -0.57 -17.88 0.30
CA ASN A 60 -0.06 -17.00 -0.73
C ASN A 60 -0.02 -17.73 -2.08
N CYS A 61 -0.60 -17.13 -3.11
CA CYS A 61 -0.75 -17.71 -4.44
C CYS A 61 -0.49 -16.66 -5.51
N THR A 62 -0.13 -17.09 -6.72
CA THR A 62 -0.17 -16.26 -7.93
C THR A 62 -1.11 -16.91 -8.94
N SER A 63 -2.06 -16.15 -9.50
CA SER A 63 -3.05 -16.69 -10.44
C SER A 63 -2.51 -16.64 -11.86
N ILE A 64 -2.38 -17.80 -12.50
CA ILE A 64 -2.04 -17.92 -13.92
C ILE A 64 -3.33 -18.21 -14.69
N GLN A 65 -3.65 -17.38 -15.67
CA GLN A 65 -4.80 -17.55 -16.55
C GLN A 65 -4.32 -17.72 -18.00
N GLY A 66 -5.01 -18.57 -18.74
CA GLY A 66 -4.75 -18.79 -20.16
C GLY A 66 -6.05 -19.14 -20.88
N MET A 67 -6.13 -18.77 -22.16
CA MET A 67 -7.23 -19.17 -23.04
C MET A 67 -6.71 -20.21 -24.02
N LEU A 68 -7.55 -21.19 -24.35
CA LEU A 68 -7.26 -22.16 -25.40
C LEU A 68 -7.42 -21.51 -26.77
N MET A 69 -6.54 -21.86 -27.70
CA MET A 69 -6.74 -21.57 -29.12
C MET A 69 -7.88 -22.46 -29.66
N PRO A 70 -8.95 -21.91 -30.27
CA PRO A 70 -10.03 -22.70 -30.88
C PRO A 70 -9.47 -23.66 -31.94
N PRO A 71 -10.00 -24.89 -32.14
CA PRO A 71 -11.26 -25.46 -31.64
C PRO A 71 -11.08 -26.49 -30.51
N LYS A 72 -10.05 -26.37 -29.65
CA LYS A 72 -9.78 -27.39 -28.62
C LYS A 72 -10.71 -27.25 -27.41
N GLU A 73 -11.50 -28.29 -27.15
CA GLU A 73 -12.35 -28.43 -25.96
C GLU A 73 -11.57 -29.04 -24.77
N ILE A 74 -11.92 -28.64 -23.54
CA ILE A 74 -11.41 -29.26 -22.31
C ILE A 74 -12.33 -30.43 -21.97
N THR A 75 -12.03 -31.62 -22.48
CA THR A 75 -12.71 -32.85 -22.03
C THR A 75 -12.07 -33.33 -20.72
N LEU A 76 -12.68 -32.98 -19.59
CA LEU A 76 -12.33 -33.53 -18.27
C LEU A 76 -12.76 -35.01 -18.22
N TYR A 77 -11.80 -35.93 -18.36
CA TYR A 77 -12.05 -37.35 -18.09
C TYR A 77 -12.26 -37.57 -16.59
N LEU A 78 -13.50 -37.68 -16.15
CA LEU A 78 -13.85 -38.29 -14.87
C LEU A 78 -13.79 -39.81 -15.06
N LYS A 79 -12.73 -40.44 -14.58
CA LYS A 79 -12.65 -41.91 -14.47
C LYS A 79 -13.45 -42.34 -13.24
N PRO A 80 -14.56 -43.09 -13.38
CA PRO A 80 -15.25 -43.66 -12.22
C PRO A 80 -14.41 -44.76 -11.58
N ALA A 81 -14.58 -44.90 -10.25
CA ALA A 81 -13.84 -45.78 -9.35
C ALA A 81 -13.96 -47.27 -9.70
#